data_AF-A0A7U5GTX2-F1
#
_entry.id   AF-A0A7U5GTX2-F1
#
_cell.length_a   1.000
_cell.length_b   1.000
_cell.length_c   1.000
_cell.angle_alpha   90.00
_cell.angle_beta   90.00
_cell.angle_gamma   90.00
#
_symmetry.space_group_name_H-M   'P 1'
#
loop_
_entity.id
_entity.type
_entity.pdbx_description
1 polymer ?
#
loop_
_entity_poly.entity_id
_entity_poly.type
_entity_poly.pdbx_seq_one_letter_code
_entity_poly.pdbx_strand_id
1 'polypeptide(L)'
;MAVLFQLFIVYLLLLLLSFAAPALHPILYTTMFLMVSVYVLLTVLVPFGSTLLSLTEKLPAPYATLLVVSAGLYYMAEVLSLQMKDEGYGAFGQLFQTTMKIVIMSLWLPYITQLIETIHALIPW
;
A
#
# COMPACT_ATOMS: atom_id res chain seq x y z
N MET A 1 7.95 -1.32 20.25
CA MET A 1 8.75 -2.37 20.95
C MET A 1 8.29 -3.78 20.58
N ALA A 2 7.02 -4.16 20.78
CA ALA A 2 6.54 -5.50 20.43
C ALA A 2 6.72 -5.88 18.95
N VAL A 3 6.41 -4.97 18.02
CA VAL A 3 6.52 -5.22 16.56
C VAL A 3 7.97 -5.45 16.11
N LEU A 4 8.93 -4.68 16.64
CA LEU A 4 10.35 -4.85 16.34
C LEU A 4 10.89 -6.18 16.87
N PHE A 5 10.45 -6.59 18.06
CA PHE A 5 10.81 -7.89 18.63
C PHE A 5 10.22 -9.05 17.81
N GLN A 6 8.98 -8.90 17.33
CA GLN A 6 8.32 -9.88 16.49
C GLN A 6 8.98 -10.00 15.11
N LEU A 7 9.37 -8.88 14.50
CA LEU A 7 10.19 -8.85 13.27
C LEU A 7 11.54 -9.55 13.46
N PHE A 8 12.19 -9.34 14.61
CA PHE A 8 13.47 -9.97 14.94
C PHE A 8 13.34 -11.49 15.10
N ILE A 9 12.27 -11.99 15.73
CA ILE A 9 11.99 -13.43 15.84
C ILE A 9 11.71 -14.04 14.47
N VAL A 10 10.91 -13.38 13.63
CA VAL A 10 10.61 -13.83 12.27
C VAL A 10 11.89 -13.91 11.43
N TYR A 11 12.78 -12.91 11.56
CA TYR A 11 14.08 -12.92 10.91
C TYR A 11 14.95 -14.12 11.33
N LEU A 12 15.06 -14.40 12.64
CA LEU A 12 15.82 -15.54 13.15
C LEU A 12 15.26 -16.88 12.66
N LEU A 13 13.94 -17.02 12.60
CA LEU A 13 13.27 -18.22 12.07
C LEU A 13 13.56 -18.43 10.59
N LEU A 14 13.48 -17.37 9.78
CA LEU A 14 13.80 -17.43 8.36
C LEU A 14 15.27 -17.79 8.14
N LEU A 15 16.17 -17.21 8.92
CA LEU A 15 17.60 -17.48 8.84
C LEU A 15 17.91 -18.96 9.12
N LEU A 16 17.35 -19.54 10.18
CA LEU A 16 17.46 -20.97 10.48
C LEU A 16 16.90 -21.85 9.36
N LEU A 17 15.81 -21.43 8.73
CA LEU A 17 15.14 -22.18 7.69
C LEU A 17 15.91 -22.16 6.36
N SER A 18 16.65 -21.09 6.08
CA SER A 18 17.52 -20.98 4.89
C SER A 18 18.63 -22.04 4.90
N PHE A 19 19.10 -22.43 6.09
CA PHE A 19 20.09 -23.48 6.26
C PHE A 19 19.49 -24.90 6.25
N ALA A 20 18.26 -25.07 6.75
CA ALA A 20 17.65 -26.39 6.90
C ALA A 20 16.88 -26.89 5.66
N ALA A 21 16.21 -26.00 4.93
CA ALA A 21 15.38 -26.35 3.78
C ALA A 21 15.34 -25.21 2.74
N PRO A 22 16.41 -25.02 1.95
CA PRO A 22 16.57 -23.87 1.04
C PRO A 22 15.49 -23.79 -0.05
N ALA A 23 14.89 -24.91 -0.45
CA ALA A 23 13.79 -24.94 -1.43
C ALA A 23 12.45 -24.44 -0.88
N LEU A 24 12.23 -24.54 0.44
CA LEU A 24 11.01 -24.03 1.10
C LEU A 24 11.14 -22.58 1.56
N HIS A 25 12.38 -22.09 1.67
CA HIS A 25 12.68 -20.75 2.15
C HIS A 25 11.94 -19.63 1.40
N PRO A 26 11.85 -19.60 0.05
CA PRO A 26 11.17 -18.51 -0.67
C PRO A 26 9.66 -18.48 -0.39
N ILE A 27 9.02 -19.66 -0.31
CA ILE A 27 7.58 -19.77 -0.06
C ILE A 27 7.26 -19.31 1.38
N LEU A 28 8.03 -19.79 2.36
CA LEU A 28 7.85 -19.41 3.76
C LEU A 28 8.21 -17.95 4.01
N TYR A 29 9.25 -17.43 3.35
CA TYR A 29 9.63 -16.02 3.41
C TYR A 29 8.52 -15.13 2.84
N THR A 30 8.01 -15.44 1.65
CA THR A 30 6.90 -14.70 1.05
C THR A 30 5.65 -14.72 1.94
N THR A 31 5.32 -15.88 2.52
CA THR A 31 4.15 -16.03 3.41
C THR A 31 4.33 -15.24 4.71
N MET A 32 5.49 -15.34 5.34
CA MET A 32 5.82 -14.59 6.57
C MET A 32 5.86 -13.09 6.31
N PHE A 33 6.48 -12.67 5.21
CA PHE A 33 6.51 -11.27 4.79
C PHE A 33 5.09 -10.74 4.58
N LEU A 34 4.22 -11.49 3.92
CA LEU A 34 2.84 -11.09 3.67
C LEU A 34 2.05 -11.00 4.98
N MET A 35 2.22 -11.96 5.89
CA MET A 35 1.59 -11.94 7.22
C MET A 35 2.05 -10.73 8.06
N VAL A 36 3.36 -10.46 8.08
CA VAL A 36 3.94 -9.29 8.75
C VAL A 36 3.45 -8.00 8.09
N SER A 37 3.40 -7.95 6.76
CA SER A 37 2.94 -6.78 6.02
C SER A 37 1.47 -6.47 6.33
N VAL A 38 0.60 -7.48 6.36
CA VAL A 38 -0.81 -7.33 6.76
C VAL A 38 -0.91 -6.88 8.22
N TYR A 39 -0.11 -7.47 9.11
CA TYR A 39 -0.09 -7.07 10.52
C TYR A 39 0.32 -5.62 10.69
N VAL A 40 1.43 -5.18 10.07
CA VAL A 40 1.90 -3.80 10.09
C VAL A 40 0.87 -2.88 9.43
N LEU A 41 0.23 -3.32 8.35
CA LEU A 41 -0.81 -2.54 7.68
C LEU A 41 -1.97 -2.26 8.63
N LEU A 42 -2.50 -3.28 9.30
CA LEU A 42 -3.64 -3.15 10.20
C LEU A 42 -3.29 -2.44 11.51
N THR A 43 -2.10 -2.66 12.07
CA THR A 43 -1.72 -2.12 13.38
C THR A 43 -1.05 -0.75 13.34
N VAL A 44 -0.43 -0.39 12.22
CA VAL A 44 0.31 0.87 12.08
C VAL A 44 -0.31 1.75 11.01
N LEU A 45 -0.47 1.26 9.78
CA LEU A 45 -0.93 2.08 8.65
C LEU A 45 -2.40 2.48 8.76
N VAL A 46 -3.30 1.58 9.18
CA VAL A 46 -4.72 1.90 9.37
C VAL A 46 -4.93 3.00 10.43
N PRO A 47 -4.41 2.87 11.67
CA PRO A 47 -4.57 3.94 12.66
C PRO A 47 -3.81 5.21 12.27
N PHE A 48 -2.65 5.10 11.64
CA PHE A 48 -1.94 6.26 11.08
C PHE A 48 -2.77 6.97 10.02
N GLY A 49 -3.35 6.23 9.07
CA GLY A 49 -4.23 6.76 8.02
C GLY A 49 -5.48 7.42 8.60
N SER A 50 -6.11 6.81 9.61
CA SER A 50 -7.23 7.42 10.33
C SER A 50 -6.84 8.73 11.02
N THR A 51 -5.67 8.77 11.65
CA THR A 51 -5.15 9.99 12.29
C THR A 51 -4.84 11.06 11.25
N LEU A 52 -4.21 10.69 10.13
CA LEU A 52 -3.89 11.60 9.03
C LEU A 52 -5.15 12.16 8.38
N LEU A 53 -6.17 11.32 8.20
CA LEU A 53 -7.48 11.74 7.69
C LEU A 53 -8.17 12.70 8.65
N SER A 54 -8.10 12.46 9.97
CA SER A 54 -8.62 13.39 10.97
C SER A 54 -7.90 14.75 10.96
N LEU A 55 -6.60 14.76 10.66
CA LEU A 55 -5.83 16.00 10.48
C LEU A 55 -6.26 16.74 9.19
N THR A 56 -6.72 16.01 8.18
CA THR A 56 -7.24 16.59 6.93
C THR A 56 -8.70 17.00 6.98
N GLU A 57 -9.45 16.77 8.07
CA GLU A 57 -10.84 17.27 8.21
C GLU A 57 -10.94 18.81 8.10
N LYS A 58 -9.83 19.53 8.29
CA LYS A 58 -9.75 20.99 8.12
C LYS A 58 -9.41 21.43 6.69
N LEU A 59 -9.05 20.51 5.81
CA LEU A 59 -8.82 20.79 4.40
C LEU A 59 -10.13 20.64 3.63
N PRO A 60 -10.28 21.32 2.46
CA PRO A 60 -11.50 21.22 1.67
C PRO A 60 -11.78 19.76 1.30
N ALA A 61 -12.81 19.20 1.91
CA ALA A 61 -13.42 17.95 1.47
C ALA A 61 -13.91 18.15 0.03
N PRO A 62 -13.63 17.23 -0.91
CA PRO A 62 -13.25 15.82 -0.73
C PRO A 62 -11.79 15.50 -1.12
N TYR A 63 -11.04 16.48 -1.63
CA TYR A 63 -9.78 16.26 -2.35
C TYR A 63 -8.61 15.85 -1.45
N ALA A 64 -8.56 16.36 -0.22
CA ALA A 64 -7.47 16.06 0.72
C ALA A 64 -7.49 14.59 1.19
N THR A 65 -8.67 14.08 1.55
CA THR A 65 -8.88 12.67 1.87
C THR A 65 -8.49 11.77 0.71
N LEU A 66 -8.90 12.15 -0.51
CA LEU A 66 -8.57 11.39 -1.71
C LEU A 66 -7.07 11.33 -1.98
N LEU A 67 -6.36 12.45 -1.80
CA LEU A 67 -4.90 12.52 -1.92
C LEU A 67 -4.20 11.61 -0.92
N VAL A 68 -4.58 11.67 0.35
CA VAL A 68 -3.96 10.85 1.41
C VAL A 68 -4.18 9.35 1.15
N VAL A 69 -5.40 8.96 0.80
CA VAL A 69 -5.73 7.57 0.47
C VAL A 69 -4.96 7.11 -0.77
N SER A 70 -4.91 7.93 -1.82
CA SER A 70 -4.18 7.62 -3.06
C SER A 70 -2.68 7.44 -2.82
N ALA A 71 -2.07 8.34 -2.03
CA ALA A 71 -0.65 8.27 -1.68
C ALA A 71 -0.34 7.03 -0.84
N GLY A 72 -1.21 6.68 0.12
CA GLY A 72 -1.07 5.47 0.92
C GLY A 72 -1.17 4.19 0.09
N LEU A 73 -2.16 4.12 -0.81
CA LEU A 73 -2.32 2.99 -1.75
C LEU A 73 -1.12 2.86 -2.68
N TYR A 74 -0.59 3.98 -3.19
CA TYR A 74 0.60 3.98 -4.04
C TYR A 74 1.83 3.48 -3.30
N TYR A 75 2.09 4.00 -2.10
CA TYR A 75 3.22 3.58 -1.28
C TYR A 75 3.18 2.08 -0.95
N MET A 76 2.01 1.57 -0.56
CA MET A 76 1.82 0.14 -0.32
C MET A 76 2.05 -0.70 -1.57
N ALA A 77 1.56 -0.25 -2.72
CA ALA A 77 1.78 -0.93 -4.00
C ALA A 77 3.27 -1.00 -4.36
N GLU A 78 4.02 0.06 -4.07
CA GLU A 78 5.45 0.14 -4.33
C GLU A 78 6.26 -0.78 -3.42
N VAL A 79 6.00 -0.75 -2.10
CA VAL A 79 6.68 -1.63 -1.13
C VAL A 79 6.44 -3.11 -1.47
N LEU A 80 5.19 -3.49 -1.76
CA LEU A 80 4.86 -4.87 -2.10
C LEU A 80 5.46 -5.30 -3.44
N SER A 81 5.47 -4.41 -4.44
CA SER A 81 6.06 -4.72 -5.75
C SER A 81 7.58 -4.85 -5.69
N LEU A 82 8.27 -4.05 -4.86
CA LEU A 82 9.70 -4.17 -4.65
C LEU A 82 10.04 -5.53 -4.03
N GLN A 83 9.31 -5.92 -2.98
CA GLN A 83 9.51 -7.22 -2.36
C GLN A 83 9.27 -8.38 -3.35
N MET A 84 8.19 -8.32 -4.12
CA MET A 84 7.90 -9.36 -5.12
C MET A 84 8.99 -9.43 -6.20
N LYS A 85 9.60 -8.30 -6.55
CA LYS A 85 10.72 -8.27 -7.50
C LYS A 85 11.96 -8.95 -6.93
N ASP A 86 12.29 -8.67 -5.67
CA ASP A 86 13.48 -9.22 -5.01
C ASP A 86 13.37 -10.74 -4.79
N GLU A 87 12.15 -11.26 -4.61
CA GLU A 87 11.85 -12.69 -4.49
C GLU A 87 11.67 -13.42 -5.85
N GLY A 88 11.93 -12.75 -6.98
CA GLY A 88 11.83 -13.35 -8.32
C GLY A 88 10.41 -13.37 -8.94
N TYR A 89 9.42 -12.78 -8.27
CA TYR A 89 8.04 -12.61 -8.73
C TYR A 89 7.77 -11.24 -9.39
N GLY A 90 8.79 -10.62 -10.00
CA GLY A 90 8.69 -9.24 -10.52
C GLY A 90 7.53 -8.99 -11.49
N ALA A 91 7.12 -9.98 -12.28
CA ALA A 91 5.94 -9.87 -13.17
C ALA A 91 4.63 -9.69 -12.39
N PHE A 92 4.46 -10.40 -11.27
CA PHE A 92 3.32 -10.23 -10.38
C PHE A 92 3.37 -8.89 -9.63
N GLY A 93 4.57 -8.44 -9.25
CA GLY A 93 4.78 -7.11 -8.67
C GLY A 93 4.33 -6.00 -9.63
N GLN A 94 4.71 -6.08 -10.91
CA GLN A 94 4.27 -5.12 -11.93
C GLN A 94 2.75 -5.14 -12.16
N LEU A 95 2.14 -6.33 -12.22
CA LEU A 95 0.69 -6.46 -12.32
C LEU A 95 0.00 -5.80 -11.13
N PHE A 96 0.47 -6.08 -9.91
CA PHE A 96 -0.08 -5.50 -8.69
C PHE A 96 0.02 -3.97 -8.68
N GLN A 97 1.19 -3.41 -9.05
CA GLN A 97 1.34 -1.97 -9.20
C GLN A 97 0.38 -1.38 -10.23
N THR A 98 0.18 -2.07 -11.36
CA THR A 98 -0.71 -1.63 -12.43
C THR A 98 -2.16 -1.60 -11.95
N THR A 99 -2.61 -2.67 -11.28
CA THR A 99 -3.95 -2.74 -10.67
C THR A 99 -4.17 -1.62 -9.66
N MET A 100 -3.20 -1.36 -8.79
CA MET A 100 -3.30 -0.31 -7.78
C MET A 100 -3.38 1.10 -8.40
N LYS A 101 -2.63 1.36 -9.48
CA LYS A 101 -2.75 2.62 -10.24
C LYS A 101 -4.13 2.78 -10.86
N ILE A 102 -4.71 1.71 -11.41
CA ILE A 102 -6.07 1.73 -11.96
C ILE A 102 -7.09 2.04 -10.85
N VAL A 103 -6.96 1.41 -9.67
CA VAL A 103 -7.83 1.70 -8.51
C VAL A 103 -7.73 3.17 -8.11
N ILE A 104 -6.51 3.72 -8.03
CA ILE A 104 -6.30 5.13 -7.72
C ILE A 104 -7.00 6.00 -8.78
N MET A 105 -6.78 5.76 -10.08
CA MET A 105 -7.45 6.56 -11.12
C MET A 105 -8.98 6.48 -11.03
N SER A 106 -9.53 5.30 -10.75
CA SER A 106 -10.97 5.12 -10.56
C SER A 106 -11.52 5.92 -9.37
N LEU A 107 -10.74 6.05 -8.27
CA LEU A 107 -11.12 6.91 -7.13
C LEU A 107 -11.17 8.39 -7.51
N TRP A 108 -10.28 8.84 -8.41
CA TRP A 108 -10.23 10.23 -8.89
C TRP A 108 -11.28 10.56 -9.95
N LEU A 109 -11.78 9.57 -10.69
CA LEU A 109 -12.66 9.78 -11.84
C LEU A 109 -13.89 10.68 -11.55
N PRO A 110 -14.67 10.46 -10.47
CA PRO A 110 -15.85 11.29 -10.20
C PRO A 110 -15.51 12.77 -9.96
N TYR A 111 -14.36 13.03 -9.35
CA TYR A 111 -13.90 14.38 -9.04
C TYR A 111 -13.36 15.10 -10.26
N ILE A 112 -12.71 14.37 -11.17
CA ILE A 112 -12.31 14.90 -12.48
C ILE A 112 -13.57 15.30 -13.27
N THR A 113 -14.61 14.45 -13.28
CA THR A 113 -15.89 14.76 -13.94
C THR A 113 -16.53 16.02 -13.36
N GLN A 114 -16.63 16.13 -12.03
CA GLN A 114 -17.15 17.34 -11.37
C GLN A 114 -16.32 18.59 -11.69
N LEU A 115 -15.00 18.45 -11.77
CA LEU A 115 -14.11 19.57 -12.07
C LEU A 115 -14.30 20.04 -13.52
N ILE A 116 -14.48 19.11 -14.47
CA ILE A 116 -14.82 19.42 -15.86
C ILE A 116 -16.17 20.13 -15.94
N GLU A 117 -17.20 19.65 -15.24
CA GLU A 117 -18.53 20.27 -15.20
C GLU A 117 -18.48 21.68 -14.61
N THR A 118 -17.73 21.86 -13.52
CA THR A 118 -17.56 23.17 -12.86
C THR A 118 -16.86 24.17 -13.78
N ILE A 119 -15.84 23.74 -14.51
CA ILE A 119 -15.15 24.57 -15.50
C ILE A 119 -16.10 24.94 -16.64
N HIS A 120 -16.91 23.99 -17.15
CA HIS A 120 -17.91 24.29 -18.18
C HIS A 120 -18.97 25.27 -17.71
N ALA A 121 -19.36 25.22 -16.42
CA ALA A 121 -20.31 26.18 -15.85
C ALA A 121 -19.71 27.59 -15.65
N LEU A 122 -18.39 27.69 -15.46
CA LEU A 122 -17.67 28.95 -15.22
C LEU A 122 -17.21 29.66 -16.49
N ILE A 123 -17.11 28.95 -17.61
CA ILE A 123 -16.78 29.53 -18.91
C ILE A 123 -18.12 29.78 -19.63
N PRO A 124 -18.62 31.03 -19.67
CA PRO A 124 -19.77 31.35 -20.49
C PRO A 124 -19.33 31.21 -21.95
N TRP A 125 -19.85 30.19 -22.61
CA TRP A 125 -19.90 30.15 -24.08
C TRP A 125 -21.19 30.85 -24.52
#